data_AF-A0A977L4Y2-F1
#
_entry.id   AF-A0A977L4Y2-F1
#
_cell.length_a   1.000
_cell.length_b   1.000
_cell.length_c   1.000
_cell.angle_alpha   90.00
_cell.angle_beta   90.00
_cell.angle_gamma   90.00
#
_symmetry.space_group_name_H-M   'P 1'
#
loop_
_entity.id
_entity.type
_entity.pdbx_description
1 polymer ?
#
loop_
_entity_poly.entity_id
_entity_poly.type
_entity_poly.pdbx_seq_one_letter_code
_entity_poly.pdbx_strand_id
1 'polypeptide(L)'
;MAAYCLFEFFEIVVQELNTSKSRVITASDLTGKGKSLSLIDELRELTKEFDSEAAINKSVALLETHFTSKGYNLPFSFNAVTKRFDSLDDDYLKFIVDMISIRSVGKRSRDFECSVAERLKLRTTGAIHRVGFPRDQKKKKNQFLTHLKTLGFKANPDPWLPDKDGGLDILWVLPLGSIPHAPILSLQCKNGNFNMADADKSVMAGNRSLGEHAGLQAQIHVPCVLFNDYIYLERLVQKGMNWVPLGLSDLARLTNSVSLELI
;
A
#
# COMPACT_ATOMS: atom_id res chain seq x y z
N MET A 1 -1.04 11.83 15.82
CA MET A 1 -0.83 13.11 15.10
C MET A 1 0.59 13.17 14.57
N ALA A 2 1.59 13.00 15.42
CA ALA A 2 3.02 13.06 15.08
C ALA A 2 3.46 12.21 13.87
N ALA A 3 2.96 10.98 13.72
CA ALA A 3 3.37 10.17 12.57
C ALA A 3 2.70 10.63 11.25
N TYR A 4 1.52 11.26 11.31
CA TYR A 4 0.81 11.75 10.12
C TYR A 4 1.55 12.86 9.39
N CYS A 5 2.14 13.81 10.12
CA CYS A 5 2.91 14.89 9.51
C CYS A 5 4.18 14.39 8.80
N LEU A 6 4.79 13.30 9.27
CA LEU A 6 5.97 12.71 8.63
C LEU A 6 5.65 12.20 7.21
N PHE A 7 4.49 11.58 7.00
CA PHE A 7 4.12 11.15 5.65
C PHE A 7 3.51 12.25 4.81
N GLU A 8 2.85 13.25 5.41
CA GLU A 8 2.48 14.46 4.65
C GLU A 8 3.74 15.15 4.11
N PHE A 9 4.81 15.22 4.90
CA PHE A 9 6.12 15.68 4.44
C PHE A 9 6.67 14.82 3.30
N PHE A 10 6.64 13.49 3.44
CA PHE A 10 7.01 12.57 2.36
C PHE A 10 6.21 12.83 1.07
N GLU A 11 4.89 13.01 1.17
CA GLU A 11 4.03 13.28 0.01
C GLU A 11 4.41 14.57 -0.70
N ILE A 12 4.71 15.64 0.03
CA ILE A 12 5.19 16.91 -0.56
C ILE A 12 6.51 16.68 -1.28
N VAL A 13 7.48 16.03 -0.65
CA VAL A 13 8.79 15.73 -1.29
C VAL A 13 8.58 14.96 -2.58
N VAL A 14 7.74 13.93 -2.55
CA VAL A 14 7.44 13.11 -3.72
C VAL A 14 6.74 13.90 -4.83
N GLN A 15 5.75 14.73 -4.50
CA GLN A 15 5.06 15.58 -5.46
C GLN A 15 6.02 16.54 -6.15
N GLU A 16 6.89 17.19 -5.37
CA GLU A 16 7.87 18.13 -5.89
C GLU A 16 8.90 17.42 -6.79
N LEU A 17 9.41 16.26 -6.35
CA LEU A 17 10.37 15.49 -7.14
C LEU A 17 9.78 14.87 -8.41
N ASN A 18 8.48 14.55 -8.42
CA ASN A 18 7.79 14.05 -9.61
C ASN A 18 7.69 15.13 -10.71
N THR A 19 7.70 16.42 -10.36
CA THR A 19 7.79 17.52 -11.34
C THR A 19 9.22 17.82 -11.76
N SER A 20 10.18 17.65 -10.85
CA SER A 20 11.58 18.01 -11.04
C SER A 20 12.48 16.98 -10.37
N LYS A 21 13.32 16.27 -11.12
CA LYS A 21 14.17 15.17 -10.60
C LYS A 21 15.08 15.56 -9.41
N SER A 22 15.30 16.86 -9.20
CA SER A 22 16.12 17.41 -8.13
C SER A 22 15.54 18.73 -7.66
N ARG A 23 15.39 18.93 -6.34
CA ARG A 23 14.82 20.16 -5.76
C ARG A 23 15.31 20.44 -4.34
N VAL A 24 15.43 21.73 -3.99
CA VAL A 24 15.56 22.18 -2.61
C VAL A 24 14.17 22.45 -2.06
N ILE A 25 13.82 21.83 -0.93
CA ILE A 25 12.55 22.01 -0.23
C ILE A 25 12.84 22.71 1.09
N THR A 26 12.17 23.83 1.31
CA THR A 26 12.41 24.74 2.43
C THR A 26 11.19 24.86 3.33
N ALA A 27 11.32 25.58 4.45
CA ALA A 27 10.21 25.81 5.36
C ALA A 27 9.00 26.50 4.68
N SER A 28 9.23 27.34 3.67
CA SER A 28 8.15 28.03 2.94
C SER A 28 7.33 27.09 2.08
N ASP A 29 7.93 26.03 1.54
CA ASP A 29 7.24 24.97 0.80
C ASP A 29 6.34 24.13 1.73
N LEU A 30 6.66 24.10 3.02
CA LEU A 30 5.95 23.33 4.06
C LEU A 30 4.94 24.17 4.87
N THR A 31 4.82 25.47 4.58
CA THR A 31 3.77 26.31 5.18
C THR A 31 2.44 26.08 4.46
N GLY A 32 1.57 25.27 5.08
CA GLY A 32 0.23 24.97 4.56
C GLY A 32 -0.63 26.22 4.41
N LYS A 33 -1.21 26.43 3.21
CA LYS A 33 -2.21 27.49 2.99
C LYS A 33 -3.54 27.10 3.69
N GLY A 34 -3.74 27.55 4.92
CA GLY A 34 -5.05 27.47 5.61
C GLY A 34 -5.18 26.43 6.74
N LYS A 35 -4.08 25.84 7.23
CA LYS A 35 -4.09 25.03 8.47
C LYS A 35 -3.75 25.90 9.69
N SER A 36 -4.23 25.51 10.88
CA SER A 36 -3.95 26.19 12.14
C SER A 36 -2.49 26.11 12.59
N LEU A 37 -1.78 25.04 12.17
CA LEU A 37 -0.35 24.83 12.35
C LEU A 37 0.27 24.56 10.98
N SER A 38 1.48 25.07 10.76
CA SER A 38 2.24 24.76 9.55
C SER A 38 2.84 23.36 9.67
N LEU A 39 3.05 22.67 8.53
CA LEU A 39 3.63 21.32 8.57
C LEU A 39 5.03 21.33 9.16
N ILE A 40 5.82 22.38 8.91
CA ILE A 40 7.15 22.52 9.49
C ILE A 40 7.12 22.64 11.02
N ASP A 41 6.10 23.27 11.60
CA ASP A 41 5.94 23.33 13.06
C ASP A 41 5.55 21.96 13.63
N GLU A 42 4.69 21.21 12.95
CA GLU A 42 4.37 19.82 13.33
C GLU A 42 5.61 18.90 13.25
N LEU A 43 6.47 19.09 12.24
CA LEU A 43 7.72 18.34 12.11
C LEU A 43 8.72 18.72 13.21
N ARG A 44 8.82 20.01 13.56
CA ARG A 44 9.66 20.47 14.69
C ARG A 44 9.21 19.86 16.01
N GLU A 45 7.90 19.80 16.26
CA GLU A 45 7.35 19.14 17.45
C GLU A 45 7.66 17.64 17.46
N LEU A 46 7.42 16.94 16.34
CA LEU A 46 7.73 15.51 16.19
C LEU A 46 9.22 15.22 16.45
N THR A 47 10.10 16.03 15.85
CA THR A 47 11.55 15.81 15.87
C THR A 47 12.23 16.40 17.10
N LYS A 48 11.53 17.24 17.87
CA LYS A 48 12.05 18.04 18.99
C LYS A 48 13.18 18.98 18.57
N GLU A 49 13.08 19.55 17.38
CA GLU A 49 14.06 20.50 16.82
C GLU A 49 13.48 21.91 16.79
N PHE A 50 14.31 22.92 17.07
CA PHE A 50 13.89 24.33 17.01
C PHE A 50 14.11 24.94 15.62
N ASP A 51 15.13 24.47 14.90
CA ASP A 51 15.47 24.93 13.57
C ASP A 51 14.72 24.15 12.48
N SER A 52 14.34 24.83 11.39
CA SER A 52 13.61 24.19 10.28
C SER A 52 14.47 23.19 9.52
N GLU A 53 15.75 23.50 9.28
CA GLU A 53 16.61 22.60 8.53
C GLU A 53 16.94 21.36 9.35
N ALA A 54 17.20 21.52 10.65
CA ALA A 54 17.38 20.41 11.58
C ALA A 54 16.13 19.50 11.60
N ALA A 55 14.93 20.07 11.66
CA ALA A 55 13.68 19.32 11.61
C ALA A 55 13.51 18.56 10.29
N ILE A 56 13.82 19.16 9.13
CA ILE A 56 13.77 18.49 7.81
C ILE A 56 14.76 17.33 7.78
N ASN A 57 16.03 17.57 8.14
CA ASN A 57 17.07 16.53 8.14
C ASN A 57 16.64 15.32 8.99
N LYS A 58 16.13 15.58 10.19
CA LYS A 58 15.70 14.53 11.13
C LYS A 58 14.44 13.82 10.65
N SER A 59 13.53 14.52 9.99
CA SER A 59 12.35 13.92 9.35
C SER A 59 12.74 12.97 8.21
N VAL A 60 13.73 13.34 7.40
CA VAL A 60 14.27 12.42 6.37
C VAL A 60 14.87 11.17 7.03
N ALA A 61 15.68 11.31 8.09
CA ALA A 61 16.24 10.17 8.81
C ALA A 61 15.16 9.24 9.41
N LEU A 62 14.05 9.81 9.90
CA LEU A 62 12.90 9.04 10.38
C LEU A 62 12.22 8.27 9.23
N LEU A 63 12.07 8.89 8.05
CA LEU A 63 11.56 8.20 6.86
C LEU A 63 12.49 7.07 6.42
N GLU A 64 13.80 7.31 6.35
CA GLU A 64 14.79 6.27 6.03
C GLU A 64 14.69 5.09 6.99
N THR A 65 14.59 5.38 8.30
CA THR A 65 14.41 4.35 9.35
C THR A 65 13.13 3.56 9.14
N HIS A 66 12.01 4.23 8.84
CA HIS A 66 10.73 3.55 8.59
C HIS A 66 10.81 2.60 7.39
N PHE A 67 11.29 3.08 6.24
CA PHE A 67 11.41 2.26 5.03
C PHE A 67 12.39 1.09 5.24
N THR A 68 13.54 1.35 5.85
CA THR A 68 14.56 0.31 6.12
C THR A 68 14.05 -0.74 7.10
N SER A 69 13.30 -0.36 8.14
CA SER A 69 12.71 -1.31 9.10
C SER A 69 11.75 -2.32 8.44
N LYS A 70 11.24 -1.97 7.26
CA LYS A 70 10.36 -2.81 6.43
C LYS A 70 11.09 -3.47 5.26
N GLY A 71 12.41 -3.31 5.13
CA GLY A 71 13.22 -3.85 4.05
C GLY A 71 13.08 -3.10 2.72
N TYR A 72 12.71 -1.82 2.75
CA TYR A 72 12.51 -0.98 1.57
C TYR A 72 13.51 0.16 1.49
N ASN A 73 13.74 0.64 0.28
CA ASN A 73 14.51 1.86 0.02
C ASN A 73 13.59 3.08 0.03
N LEU A 74 14.07 4.18 0.62
CA LEU A 74 13.46 5.50 0.42
C LEU A 74 13.62 5.88 -1.07
N PRO A 75 12.57 6.39 -1.76
CA PRO A 75 12.60 6.59 -3.20
C PRO A 75 13.31 7.89 -3.64
N PHE A 76 13.95 8.57 -2.70
CA PHE A 76 14.75 9.77 -2.92
C PHE A 76 15.93 9.81 -1.94
N SER A 77 16.98 10.53 -2.31
CA SER A 77 18.08 10.89 -1.42
C SER A 77 17.98 12.34 -0.99
N PHE A 78 18.60 12.67 0.14
CA PHE A 78 18.71 14.03 0.62
C PHE A 78 20.16 14.35 1.01
N ASN A 79 20.70 15.44 0.45
CA ASN A 79 22.02 15.95 0.79
C ASN A 79 21.90 17.09 1.82
N ALA A 80 22.33 16.83 3.05
CA ALA A 80 22.23 17.79 4.15
C ALA A 80 23.13 19.04 3.99
N VAL A 81 24.17 19.00 3.15
CA VAL A 81 25.04 20.14 2.85
C VAL A 81 24.38 21.07 1.85
N THR A 82 23.85 20.51 0.75
CA THR A 82 23.22 21.30 -0.32
C THR A 82 21.71 21.49 -0.13
N LYS A 83 21.12 20.87 0.90
CA LYS A 83 19.68 20.83 1.21
C LYS A 83 18.83 20.32 0.05
N ARG A 84 19.41 19.45 -0.76
CA ARG A 84 18.84 19.03 -2.05
C ARG A 84 18.29 17.63 -1.93
N PHE A 85 17.08 17.46 -2.44
CA PHE A 85 16.45 16.18 -2.66
C PHE A 85 16.66 15.76 -4.11
N ASP A 86 16.97 14.49 -4.32
CA ASP A 86 17.14 13.91 -5.66
C ASP A 86 16.34 12.61 -5.76
N SER A 87 15.64 12.42 -6.88
CA SER A 87 14.85 11.22 -7.15
C SER A 87 15.74 9.98 -7.34
N LEU A 88 15.35 8.86 -6.74
CA LEU A 88 15.98 7.54 -6.94
C LEU A 88 15.05 6.51 -7.59
N ASP A 89 13.73 6.68 -7.49
CA ASP A 89 12.72 5.78 -8.09
C ASP A 89 11.55 6.56 -8.71
N ASP A 90 11.79 7.12 -9.90
CA ASP A 90 10.82 7.94 -10.66
C ASP A 90 9.45 7.24 -10.82
N ASP A 91 9.44 5.92 -11.06
CA ASP A 91 8.21 5.15 -11.23
C ASP A 91 7.38 5.07 -9.95
N TYR A 92 8.06 4.94 -8.79
CA TYR A 92 7.37 4.94 -7.51
C TYR A 92 6.88 6.33 -7.12
N LEU A 93 7.67 7.37 -7.36
CA LEU A 93 7.24 8.75 -7.11
C LEU A 93 5.95 9.05 -7.89
N LYS A 94 5.94 8.72 -9.18
CA LYS A 94 4.75 8.87 -10.02
C LYS A 94 3.57 8.07 -9.49
N PHE A 95 3.78 6.81 -9.12
CA PHE A 95 2.75 5.97 -8.52
C PHE A 95 2.14 6.63 -7.27
N ILE A 96 2.97 7.11 -6.35
CA ILE A 96 2.50 7.77 -5.12
C ILE A 96 1.69 9.03 -5.43
N VAL A 97 2.17 9.89 -6.36
CA VAL A 97 1.42 11.09 -6.78
C VAL A 97 0.04 10.72 -7.34
N ASP A 98 0.00 9.71 -8.23
CA ASP A 98 -1.26 9.23 -8.80
C ASP A 98 -2.20 8.72 -7.70
N MET A 99 -1.70 7.96 -6.72
CA MET A 99 -2.51 7.41 -5.62
C MET A 99 -3.04 8.51 -4.69
N ILE A 100 -2.23 9.51 -4.35
CA ILE A 100 -2.67 10.67 -3.55
C ILE A 100 -3.83 11.39 -4.24
N SER A 101 -3.74 11.59 -5.56
CA SER A 101 -4.75 12.32 -6.34
C SER A 101 -6.14 11.66 -6.35
N ILE A 102 -6.20 10.35 -6.06
CA ILE A 102 -7.44 9.56 -6.07
C ILE A 102 -7.90 9.11 -4.67
N ARG A 103 -7.15 9.45 -3.62
CA ARG A 103 -7.42 9.04 -2.23
C ARG A 103 -8.83 9.45 -1.80
N SER A 104 -9.57 8.51 -1.21
CA SER A 104 -10.95 8.73 -0.71
C SER A 104 -11.96 9.15 -1.78
N VAL A 105 -11.59 9.12 -3.07
CA VAL A 105 -12.52 9.36 -4.18
C VAL A 105 -13.21 8.04 -4.51
N GLY A 106 -14.42 7.81 -4.00
CA GLY A 106 -15.11 6.51 -4.10
C GLY A 106 -15.30 5.97 -5.53
N LYS A 107 -15.37 6.84 -6.55
CA LYS A 107 -15.43 6.41 -7.97
C LYS A 107 -14.09 5.86 -8.51
N ARG A 108 -12.98 6.10 -7.81
CA ARG A 108 -11.60 5.76 -8.23
C ARG A 108 -11.02 4.56 -7.48
N SER A 109 -11.79 3.89 -6.61
CA SER A 109 -11.31 2.69 -5.88
C SER A 109 -10.79 1.58 -6.79
N ARG A 110 -11.33 1.47 -8.02
CA ARG A 110 -10.81 0.54 -9.04
C ARG A 110 -9.43 0.92 -9.54
N ASP A 111 -9.20 2.21 -9.80
CA ASP A 111 -7.92 2.68 -10.33
C ASP A 111 -6.81 2.48 -9.29
N PHE A 112 -7.18 2.64 -8.01
CA PHE A 112 -6.33 2.27 -6.88
C PHE A 112 -5.98 0.77 -6.90
N GLU A 113 -6.98 -0.12 -6.90
CA GLU A 113 -6.76 -1.58 -6.90
C GLU A 113 -5.91 -2.04 -8.10
N CYS A 114 -6.16 -1.51 -9.30
CA CYS A 114 -5.38 -1.85 -10.48
C CYS A 114 -3.92 -1.41 -10.37
N SER A 115 -3.68 -0.19 -9.87
CA SER A 115 -2.32 0.35 -9.72
C SER A 115 -1.54 -0.41 -8.65
N VAL A 116 -2.19 -0.78 -7.55
CA VAL A 116 -1.63 -1.64 -6.51
C VAL A 116 -1.27 -3.02 -7.08
N ALA A 117 -2.17 -3.64 -7.84
CA ALA A 117 -1.92 -4.94 -8.46
C ALA A 117 -0.70 -4.91 -9.40
N GLU A 118 -0.58 -3.91 -10.28
CA GLU A 118 0.58 -3.77 -11.16
C GLU A 118 1.87 -3.52 -10.38
N ARG A 119 1.82 -2.67 -9.33
CA ARG A 119 3.00 -2.42 -8.48
C ARG A 119 3.44 -3.68 -7.73
N LEU A 120 2.50 -4.51 -7.29
CA LEU A 120 2.82 -5.78 -6.64
C LEU A 120 3.50 -6.77 -7.58
N LYS A 121 3.15 -6.82 -8.88
CA LYS A 121 3.85 -7.71 -9.83
C LYS A 121 5.34 -7.43 -9.91
N LEU A 122 5.77 -6.20 -9.65
CA LEU A 122 7.19 -5.83 -9.61
C LEU A 122 7.91 -6.36 -8.36
N ARG A 123 7.16 -6.89 -7.38
CA ARG A 123 7.65 -7.26 -6.04
C ARG A 123 7.46 -8.73 -5.72
N THR A 124 6.56 -9.40 -6.43
CA THR A 124 6.13 -10.75 -6.11
C THR A 124 6.57 -11.76 -7.16
N THR A 125 6.97 -12.94 -6.71
CA THR A 125 7.25 -14.09 -7.58
C THR A 125 6.03 -14.98 -7.68
N GLY A 126 5.63 -15.40 -8.88
CA GLY A 126 4.43 -16.22 -9.08
C GLY A 126 3.29 -15.42 -9.72
N ALA A 127 2.06 -15.94 -9.65
CA ALA A 127 0.93 -15.38 -10.36
C ALA A 127 0.07 -14.50 -9.45
N ILE A 128 -0.20 -13.27 -9.92
CA ILE A 128 -1.16 -12.36 -9.31
C ILE A 128 -2.50 -12.50 -10.03
N HIS A 129 -3.52 -12.95 -9.31
CA HIS A 129 -4.88 -13.10 -9.82
C HIS A 129 -5.80 -12.11 -9.13
N ARG A 130 -6.52 -11.29 -9.90
CA ARG A 130 -7.62 -10.48 -9.37
C ARG A 130 -8.89 -11.32 -9.41
N VAL A 131 -9.41 -11.69 -8.25
CA VAL A 131 -10.64 -12.49 -8.16
C VAL A 131 -11.89 -11.64 -7.95
N GLY A 132 -11.78 -10.32 -7.91
CA GLY A 132 -12.90 -9.38 -7.87
C GLY A 132 -13.50 -9.09 -9.25
N PHE A 133 -14.75 -8.60 -9.26
CA PHE A 133 -15.42 -8.23 -10.51
C PHE A 133 -14.75 -6.97 -11.12
N PRO A 134 -14.24 -7.02 -12.37
CA PRO A 134 -13.71 -5.82 -13.02
C PRO A 134 -14.86 -4.84 -13.26
N ARG A 135 -14.81 -3.65 -12.64
CA ARG A 135 -15.92 -2.66 -12.68
C ARG A 135 -16.19 -2.06 -14.07
N ASP A 136 -15.40 -2.41 -15.08
CA ASP A 136 -15.26 -1.74 -16.38
C ASP A 136 -15.54 -2.60 -17.60
N GLN A 137 -15.73 -3.90 -17.44
CA GLN A 137 -16.18 -4.75 -18.53
C GLN A 137 -17.49 -5.41 -18.10
N LYS A 138 -18.51 -5.39 -18.96
CA LYS A 138 -19.63 -6.33 -18.88
C LYS A 138 -19.09 -7.75 -19.18
N LYS A 139 -18.20 -8.28 -18.34
CA LYS A 139 -17.94 -9.72 -18.34
C LYS A 139 -19.23 -10.34 -17.85
N LYS A 140 -19.89 -11.10 -18.74
CA LYS A 140 -21.12 -11.80 -18.40
C LYS A 140 -20.81 -12.64 -17.16
N LYS A 141 -21.70 -12.69 -16.16
CA LYS A 141 -21.55 -13.47 -14.92
C LYS A 141 -20.89 -14.84 -15.15
N ASN A 142 -21.26 -15.52 -16.23
CA ASN A 142 -20.70 -16.80 -16.66
C ASN A 142 -19.20 -16.78 -16.95
N GLN A 143 -18.66 -15.73 -17.57
CA GLN A 143 -17.22 -15.58 -17.85
C GLN A 143 -16.42 -15.39 -16.56
N PHE A 144 -16.94 -14.60 -15.63
CA PHE A 144 -16.31 -14.42 -14.31
C PHE A 144 -16.34 -15.72 -13.50
N LEU A 145 -17.49 -16.40 -13.44
CA LEU A 145 -17.60 -17.73 -12.81
C LEU A 145 -16.69 -18.77 -13.47
N THR A 146 -16.53 -18.72 -14.80
CA THR A 146 -15.59 -19.60 -15.52
C THR A 146 -14.15 -19.31 -15.11
N HIS A 147 -13.77 -18.04 -15.01
CA HIS A 147 -12.45 -17.66 -14.51
C HIS A 147 -12.21 -18.13 -13.07
N LEU A 148 -13.17 -17.93 -12.16
CA LEU A 148 -13.06 -18.43 -10.78
C LEU A 148 -12.93 -19.96 -10.73
N LYS A 149 -13.64 -20.70 -11.59
CA LYS A 149 -13.46 -22.16 -11.73
C LYS A 149 -12.05 -22.53 -12.19
N THR A 150 -11.44 -21.79 -13.12
CA THR A 150 -10.04 -22.04 -13.53
C THR A 150 -9.05 -21.86 -12.38
N LEU A 151 -9.41 -21.06 -11.38
CA LEU A 151 -8.60 -20.85 -10.19
C LEU A 151 -8.87 -21.87 -9.08
N GLY A 152 -9.96 -22.66 -9.16
CA GLY A 152 -10.30 -23.69 -8.17
C GLY A 152 -11.50 -23.38 -7.28
N PHE A 153 -12.23 -22.29 -7.53
CA PHE A 153 -13.48 -22.00 -6.81
C PHE A 153 -14.61 -22.96 -7.18
N LYS A 154 -15.41 -23.36 -6.19
CA LYS A 154 -16.60 -24.20 -6.39
C LYS A 154 -17.62 -23.49 -7.29
N ALA A 155 -18.50 -24.26 -7.93
CA ALA A 155 -19.54 -23.69 -8.77
C ALA A 155 -20.57 -22.95 -7.89
N ASN A 156 -20.54 -21.61 -7.94
CA ASN A 156 -21.32 -20.64 -7.13
C ASN A 156 -20.63 -20.18 -5.83
N PRO A 157 -19.42 -19.57 -5.89
CA PRO A 157 -19.01 -18.72 -4.77
C PRO A 157 -20.04 -17.59 -4.72
N ASP A 158 -20.61 -17.29 -3.55
CA ASP A 158 -21.64 -16.24 -3.42
C ASP A 158 -21.00 -14.87 -3.73
N PRO A 159 -21.01 -14.39 -4.98
CA PRO A 159 -20.27 -13.21 -5.40
C PRO A 159 -21.07 -11.93 -5.10
N TRP A 160 -22.22 -12.07 -4.42
CA TRP A 160 -23.24 -11.04 -4.25
C TRP A 160 -23.36 -10.57 -2.80
N LEU A 161 -22.27 -10.63 -2.03
CA LEU A 161 -22.15 -9.63 -0.97
C LEU A 161 -22.26 -8.27 -1.66
N PRO A 162 -23.18 -7.38 -1.23
CA PRO A 162 -23.38 -6.06 -1.81
C PRO A 162 -22.23 -5.15 -1.39
N ASP A 163 -21.00 -5.59 -1.60
CA ASP A 163 -19.84 -4.79 -1.32
C ASP A 163 -19.61 -3.91 -2.55
N LYS A 164 -19.84 -2.61 -2.35
CA LYS A 164 -19.50 -1.60 -3.34
C LYS A 164 -17.99 -1.55 -3.58
N ASP A 165 -17.20 -2.24 -2.74
CA ASP A 165 -15.76 -2.40 -2.84
C ASP A 165 -15.27 -3.86 -2.78
N GLY A 166 -14.99 -4.47 -3.94
CA GLY A 166 -13.89 -5.43 -4.07
C GLY A 166 -14.04 -6.78 -3.34
N GLY A 167 -15.19 -7.42 -3.42
CA GLY A 167 -15.49 -8.64 -2.65
C GLY A 167 -14.60 -9.88 -2.88
N LEU A 168 -13.58 -9.82 -3.75
CA LEU A 168 -12.58 -10.89 -3.90
C LEU A 168 -11.24 -10.28 -4.35
N ASP A 169 -10.18 -10.70 -3.66
CA ASP A 169 -8.87 -10.05 -3.58
C ASP A 169 -7.91 -10.22 -4.76
N ILE A 170 -6.78 -9.53 -4.66
CA ILE A 170 -5.56 -9.98 -5.32
C ILE A 170 -5.07 -11.25 -4.60
N LEU A 171 -5.15 -12.40 -5.25
CA LEU A 171 -4.51 -13.65 -4.82
C LEU A 171 -3.10 -13.69 -5.37
N TRP A 172 -2.13 -13.88 -4.49
CA TRP A 172 -0.76 -14.15 -4.88
C TRP A 172 -0.46 -15.64 -4.70
N VAL A 173 -0.29 -16.34 -5.83
CA VAL A 173 0.04 -17.77 -5.90
C VAL A 173 1.53 -17.93 -6.18
N LEU A 174 2.28 -18.52 -5.25
CA LEU A 174 3.72 -18.77 -5.40
C LEU A 174 3.98 -19.87 -6.48
N PRO A 175 5.17 -19.91 -7.12
CA PRO A 175 5.48 -20.89 -8.16
C PRO A 175 5.37 -22.35 -7.67
N LEU A 176 4.96 -23.27 -8.55
CA LEU A 176 4.84 -24.70 -8.28
C LEU A 176 6.19 -25.32 -7.85
N GLY A 177 6.26 -25.90 -6.65
CA GLY A 177 7.45 -26.62 -6.13
C GLY A 177 7.64 -26.59 -4.61
N SER A 178 7.02 -25.63 -3.90
CA SER A 178 7.13 -25.53 -2.43
C SER A 178 6.09 -26.42 -1.72
N ILE A 179 6.54 -27.49 -1.06
CA ILE A 179 5.78 -28.26 -0.06
C ILE A 179 6.29 -27.82 1.32
N PRO A 180 5.42 -27.55 2.32
CA PRO A 180 3.97 -27.74 2.33
C PRO A 180 3.21 -26.63 1.60
N HIS A 181 1.91 -26.85 1.34
CA HIS A 181 0.98 -25.92 0.67
C HIS A 181 1.35 -24.45 0.88
N ALA A 182 1.78 -23.79 -0.20
CA ALA A 182 2.25 -22.42 -0.16
C ALA A 182 1.16 -21.49 0.42
N PRO A 183 1.49 -20.59 1.35
CA PRO A 183 0.53 -19.62 1.85
C PRO A 183 0.06 -18.73 0.69
N ILE A 184 -1.25 -18.57 0.56
CA ILE A 184 -1.83 -17.63 -0.40
C ILE A 184 -2.03 -16.30 0.32
N LEU A 185 -1.46 -15.22 -0.21
CA LEU A 185 -1.80 -13.87 0.26
C LEU A 185 -3.12 -13.45 -0.39
N SER A 186 -4.07 -13.03 0.43
CA SER A 186 -5.34 -12.44 -0.01
C SER A 186 -5.32 -10.96 0.32
N LEU A 187 -5.21 -10.11 -0.69
CA LEU A 187 -5.06 -8.67 -0.50
C LEU A 187 -6.29 -7.85 -0.91
N GLN A 188 -6.92 -7.23 0.10
CA GLN A 188 -8.00 -6.25 -0.02
C GLN A 188 -7.44 -4.84 -0.22
N CYS A 189 -8.00 -4.07 -1.14
CA CYS A 189 -7.61 -2.68 -1.37
C CYS A 189 -8.68 -1.71 -0.87
N LYS A 190 -8.33 -0.77 0.01
CA LYS A 190 -9.20 0.31 0.49
C LYS A 190 -8.68 1.67 0.08
N ASN A 191 -9.41 2.30 -0.84
CA ASN A 191 -9.08 3.64 -1.34
C ASN A 191 -9.50 4.72 -0.34
N GLY A 192 -8.77 4.84 0.76
CA GLY A 192 -8.98 5.86 1.76
C GLY A 192 -8.01 5.72 2.92
N ASN A 193 -8.24 6.56 3.93
CA ASN A 193 -7.43 6.57 5.15
C ASN A 193 -7.57 5.25 5.90
N PHE A 194 -6.53 4.89 6.66
CA PHE A 194 -6.54 3.70 7.48
C PHE A 194 -7.69 3.73 8.50
N ASN A 195 -8.52 2.69 8.47
CA ASN A 195 -9.61 2.47 9.42
C ASN A 195 -9.69 0.98 9.78
N MET A 196 -9.51 0.68 11.07
CA MET A 196 -9.50 -0.70 11.59
C MET A 196 -10.84 -1.42 11.40
N ALA A 197 -11.97 -0.73 11.61
CA ALA A 197 -13.30 -1.35 11.45
C ALA A 197 -13.60 -1.70 9.99
N ASP A 198 -13.11 -0.90 9.05
CA ASP A 198 -13.26 -1.18 7.62
C ASP A 198 -12.35 -2.33 7.18
N ALA A 199 -11.15 -2.44 7.75
CA ALA A 199 -10.27 -3.59 7.52
C ALA A 199 -10.90 -4.90 8.05
N ASP A 200 -11.38 -4.92 9.29
CA ASP A 200 -11.98 -6.11 9.90
C ASP A 200 -13.17 -6.63 9.09
N LYS A 201 -14.06 -5.73 8.61
CA LYS A 201 -15.16 -6.09 7.72
C LYS A 201 -14.69 -6.74 6.42
N SER A 202 -13.59 -6.24 5.87
CA SER A 202 -13.05 -6.71 4.58
C SER A 202 -12.44 -8.10 4.72
N VAL A 203 -11.71 -8.34 5.81
CA VAL A 203 -11.11 -9.65 6.11
C VAL A 203 -12.19 -10.70 6.32
N MET A 204 -13.27 -10.37 7.06
CA MET A 204 -14.40 -11.28 7.23
C MET A 204 -15.05 -11.67 5.89
N ALA A 205 -15.18 -10.73 4.96
CA ALA A 205 -15.72 -10.99 3.63
C ALA A 205 -14.77 -11.83 2.76
N GLY A 206 -13.47 -11.51 2.78
CA GLY A 206 -12.43 -12.27 2.09
C GLY A 206 -12.37 -13.72 2.56
N ASN A 207 -12.32 -13.94 3.88
CA ASN A 207 -12.27 -15.29 4.47
C ASN A 207 -13.49 -16.14 4.11
N ARG A 208 -14.69 -15.53 4.07
CA ARG A 208 -15.91 -16.21 3.62
C ARG A 208 -15.79 -16.65 2.16
N SER A 209 -15.31 -15.75 1.30
CA SER A 209 -15.17 -16.03 -0.14
C SER A 209 -14.11 -17.10 -0.41
N LEU A 210 -13.00 -17.10 0.34
CA LEU A 210 -11.95 -18.11 0.26
C LEU A 210 -12.41 -19.49 0.74
N GLY A 211 -13.37 -19.57 1.67
CA GLY A 211 -13.98 -20.84 2.10
C GLY A 211 -14.69 -21.61 0.97
N GLU A 212 -15.03 -20.93 -0.13
CA GLU A 212 -15.66 -21.54 -1.32
C GLU A 212 -14.64 -22.10 -2.32
N HIS A 213 -13.34 -21.98 -2.04
CA HIS A 213 -12.29 -22.52 -2.89
C HIS A 213 -12.02 -24.00 -2.57
N ALA A 214 -12.07 -24.87 -3.59
CA ALA A 214 -12.02 -26.33 -3.41
C ALA A 214 -10.70 -26.83 -2.82
N GLY A 215 -9.61 -26.09 -3.03
CA GLY A 215 -8.26 -26.42 -2.55
C GLY A 215 -7.68 -25.52 -1.45
N LEU A 216 -8.45 -24.58 -0.89
CA LEU A 216 -7.94 -23.68 0.15
C LEU A 216 -8.69 -23.88 1.46
N GLN A 217 -7.93 -24.13 2.53
CA GLN A 217 -8.45 -24.00 3.88
C GLN A 217 -8.26 -22.56 4.37
N ALA A 218 -9.16 -22.09 5.23
CA ALA A 218 -9.09 -20.74 5.76
C ALA A 218 -7.82 -20.46 6.60
N GLN A 219 -7.08 -21.49 6.97
CA GLN A 219 -5.88 -21.40 7.81
C GLN A 219 -4.58 -21.32 6.99
N ILE A 220 -4.67 -21.47 5.66
CA ILE A 220 -3.51 -21.51 4.76
C ILE A 220 -3.30 -20.14 4.08
N HIS A 221 -4.15 -19.14 4.34
CA HIS A 221 -4.03 -17.81 3.76
C HIS A 221 -3.59 -16.77 4.78
N VAL A 222 -2.87 -15.76 4.29
CA VAL A 222 -2.54 -14.56 5.07
C VAL A 222 -3.39 -13.42 4.51
N PRO A 223 -4.42 -12.97 5.24
CA PRO A 223 -5.26 -11.87 4.79
C PRO A 223 -4.51 -10.56 5.01
N CYS A 224 -4.48 -9.73 3.98
CA CYS A 224 -3.84 -8.42 3.96
C CYS A 224 -4.87 -7.36 3.57
N VAL A 225 -4.80 -6.18 4.18
CA VAL A 225 -5.61 -5.03 3.75
C VAL A 225 -4.69 -3.86 3.49
N LEU A 226 -4.64 -3.43 2.23
CA LEU A 226 -3.85 -2.30 1.77
C LEU A 226 -4.70 -1.04 1.65
N PHE A 227 -4.27 0.01 2.32
CA PHE A 227 -4.92 1.32 2.31
C PHE A 227 -4.19 2.28 1.38
N ASN A 228 -4.95 3.19 0.77
CA ASN A 228 -4.41 4.40 0.13
C ASN A 228 -4.02 5.43 1.19
N ASP A 229 -3.22 5.00 2.15
CA ASP A 229 -2.74 5.75 3.32
C ASP A 229 -1.43 5.09 3.78
N TYR A 230 -0.78 5.71 4.75
CA TYR A 230 0.35 5.14 5.45
C TYR A 230 -0.10 4.55 6.77
N ILE A 231 0.51 3.42 7.12
CA ILE A 231 0.18 2.70 8.34
C ILE A 231 1.27 2.92 9.38
N TYR A 232 0.81 3.44 10.51
CA TYR A 232 1.59 3.79 11.67
C TYR A 232 1.53 2.67 12.69
N LEU A 233 2.68 2.22 13.17
CA LEU A 233 2.75 1.14 14.16
C LEU A 233 1.96 1.50 15.42
N GLU A 234 1.94 2.77 15.82
CA GLU A 234 1.20 3.27 16.98
C GLU A 234 -0.32 3.11 16.84
N ARG A 235 -0.84 3.04 15.61
CA ARG A 235 -2.27 2.78 15.34
C ARG A 235 -2.64 1.29 15.45
N LEU A 236 -1.66 0.40 15.56
CA LEU A 236 -1.85 -1.06 15.58
C LEU A 236 -1.84 -1.67 16.99
N VAL A 237 -1.46 -0.91 18.01
CA VAL A 237 -1.02 -1.42 19.34
C VAL A 237 -2.13 -2.07 20.19
N GLN A 238 -3.40 -2.08 19.77
CA GLN A 238 -4.50 -2.36 20.70
C GLN A 238 -5.24 -3.70 20.55
N LYS A 239 -5.00 -4.53 19.52
CA LYS A 239 -5.66 -5.84 19.37
C LYS A 239 -4.78 -6.88 18.69
N GLY A 240 -4.95 -8.15 19.05
CA GLY A 240 -4.44 -9.26 18.25
C GLY A 240 -5.11 -9.23 16.88
N MET A 241 -4.32 -8.94 15.82
CA MET A 241 -4.81 -8.91 14.45
C MET A 241 -4.63 -10.28 13.82
N ASN A 242 -5.67 -10.76 13.14
CA ASN A 242 -5.62 -11.97 12.31
C ASN A 242 -5.38 -11.63 10.83
N TRP A 243 -4.93 -10.41 10.53
CA TRP A 243 -4.63 -9.88 9.21
C TRP A 243 -3.47 -8.90 9.23
N VAL A 244 -2.87 -8.64 8.07
CA VAL A 244 -1.71 -7.76 7.91
C VAL A 244 -2.14 -6.41 7.33
N PRO A 245 -1.96 -5.30 8.07
CA PRO A 245 -2.20 -3.95 7.55
C PRO A 245 -1.05 -3.50 6.65
N LEU A 246 -1.37 -3.08 5.43
CA LEU A 246 -0.41 -2.53 4.46
C LEU A 246 -0.78 -1.10 4.06
N GLY A 247 0.23 -0.23 3.90
CA GLY A 247 0.06 1.11 3.35
C GLY A 247 0.84 1.30 2.06
N LEU A 248 0.78 2.51 1.50
CA LEU A 248 1.52 2.85 0.28
C LEU A 248 3.04 2.64 0.44
N SER A 249 3.60 2.96 1.62
CA SER A 249 5.02 2.71 1.92
C SER A 249 5.44 1.25 1.73
N ASP A 250 4.49 0.33 1.90
CA ASP A 250 4.73 -1.10 1.79
C ASP A 250 4.81 -1.57 0.33
N LEU A 251 4.72 -0.67 -0.66
CA LEU A 251 4.84 -0.94 -2.09
C LEU A 251 6.13 -0.35 -2.71
N ALA A 252 7.03 0.15 -1.87
CA ALA A 252 8.34 0.63 -2.27
C ALA A 252 9.25 -0.51 -2.76
N ARG A 253 10.35 -0.15 -3.44
CA ARG A 253 11.36 -1.11 -3.90
C ARG A 253 12.08 -1.74 -2.70
N LEU A 254 12.35 -3.04 -2.80
CA LEU A 254 13.13 -3.78 -1.80
C LEU A 254 14.59 -3.33 -1.83
N THR A 255 15.24 -3.32 -0.65
CA THR A 255 16.67 -3.03 -0.51
C THR A 255 17.53 -4.08 -1.23
N ASN A 256 17.09 -5.34 -1.22
CA ASN A 256 17.73 -6.47 -1.89
C ASN A 256 16.77 -7.07 -2.92
N SER A 257 17.27 -7.37 -4.13
CA SER A 257 16.55 -8.24 -5.07
C SER A 257 16.45 -9.63 -4.45
N VAL A 258 15.24 -10.07 -4.09
CA VAL A 258 15.01 -11.45 -3.66
C VAL A 258 15.12 -12.33 -4.90
N SER A 259 16.31 -12.85 -5.18
CA SER A 259 16.46 -13.97 -6.11
C SER A 259 16.06 -15.23 -5.36
N LEU A 260 14.93 -15.83 -5.73
CA LEU A 260 14.65 -17.21 -5.38
C LEU A 260 15.61 -18.08 -6.19
N GLU A 261 16.68 -18.56 -5.57
CA GLU A 261 17.39 -19.73 -6.08
C GLU A 261 16.45 -20.93 -5.92
N LEU A 262 15.99 -21.47 -7.05
CA LEU A 262 15.30 -22.75 -7.07
C LEU A 262 16.33 -23.84 -6.74
N ILE A 263 16.14 -24.55 -5.63
CA ILE A 263 16.87 -25.79 -5.31
C ILE A 263 16.28 -26.92 -6.16
#